data_AF-A0A0R2V7B8-F1
#
_entry.id   AF-A0A0R2V7B8-F1
#
_cell.length_a   1.000
_cell.length_b   1.000
_cell.length_c   1.000
_cell.angle_alpha   90.00
_cell.angle_beta   90.00
_cell.angle_gamma   90.00
#
_symmetry.space_group_name_H-M   'P 1'
#
loop_
_entity.id
_entity.type
_entity.pdbx_description
1 polymer ?
#
loop_
_entity_poly.entity_id
_entity_poly.type
_entity_poly.pdbx_seq_one_letter_code
_entity_poly.pdbx_strand_id
1 'polypeptide(L)'
;MLPWLSKLSTERLIALSLIFTGGVNLLIFAFDINGASALKSMQTSSFFPSSKLIGTVWTLLIVILSYSFSSVSVKSPQIAKHILGLFFLCVLYPFYTLGFSSVMLMFIGNTLTVAYSFFLALLLFTKFKKEASFVCLITLWVMYVTILMIDLHRFG
;
A
#
# COMPACT_ATOMS: atom_id res chain seq x y z
N MET A 1 3.15 -19.71 9.31
CA MET A 1 2.42 -18.42 9.44
C MET A 1 1.03 -18.44 8.82
N LEU A 2 0.88 -18.82 7.53
CA LEU A 2 -0.43 -18.84 6.84
C LEU A 2 -1.53 -19.69 7.53
N PRO A 3 -1.26 -20.92 8.02
CA PRO A 3 -2.31 -21.79 8.58
C PRO A 3 -2.89 -21.29 9.91
N TRP A 4 -2.17 -20.40 10.61
CA TRP A 4 -2.65 -19.79 11.85
C TRP A 4 -3.46 -18.54 11.55
N LEU A 5 -2.95 -17.65 10.67
CA LEU A 5 -3.66 -16.45 10.25
C LEU A 5 -5.02 -16.77 9.59
N SER A 6 -5.10 -17.86 8.82
CA SER A 6 -6.35 -18.29 8.17
C SER A 6 -7.43 -18.78 9.14
N LYS A 7 -7.08 -19.01 10.42
CA LYS A 7 -8.03 -19.42 11.48
C LYS A 7 -8.57 -18.23 12.29
N LEU A 8 -8.01 -17.04 12.10
CA LEU A 8 -8.48 -15.84 12.79
C LEU A 8 -9.74 -15.30 12.12
N SER A 9 -10.61 -14.69 12.92
CA SER A 9 -11.77 -13.97 12.39
C SER A 9 -11.32 -12.72 11.62
N THR A 10 -12.18 -12.25 10.70
CA THR A 10 -11.88 -11.07 9.87
C THR A 10 -11.60 -9.83 10.72
N GLU A 11 -12.33 -9.65 11.82
CA GLU A 11 -12.16 -8.53 12.74
C GLU A 11 -10.79 -8.57 13.42
N ARG A 12 -10.32 -9.76 13.82
CA ARG A 12 -8.98 -9.92 14.42
C ARG A 12 -7.88 -9.62 13.40
N LEU A 13 -8.04 -10.05 12.15
CA LEU A 13 -7.10 -9.73 11.09
C LEU A 13 -7.03 -8.23 10.80
N ILE A 14 -8.18 -7.56 10.77
CA ILE A 14 -8.27 -6.10 10.62
C ILE A 14 -7.67 -5.38 11.83
N ALA A 15 -7.95 -5.83 13.06
CA ALA A 15 -7.38 -5.23 14.26
C ALA A 15 -5.84 -5.37 14.26
N LEU A 16 -5.32 -6.55 13.93
CA LEU A 16 -3.87 -6.78 13.83
C LEU A 16 -3.23 -5.90 12.75
N SER A 17 -3.88 -5.74 11.60
CA SER A 17 -3.35 -4.88 10.54
C SER A 17 -3.39 -3.40 10.91
N LEU A 18 -4.44 -2.94 11.58
CA LEU A 18 -4.52 -1.57 12.10
C LEU A 18 -3.44 -1.30 13.16
N ILE A 19 -3.17 -2.25 14.06
CA ILE A 19 -2.07 -2.13 15.03
C ILE A 19 -0.74 -2.01 14.30
N PHE A 20 -0.50 -2.87 13.32
CA PHE A 20 0.77 -2.91 12.59
C PHE A 20 0.98 -1.65 11.73
N THR A 21 -0.01 -1.28 10.91
CA THR A 21 0.04 -0.07 10.07
C THR A 21 0.01 1.20 10.91
N GLY A 22 -0.74 1.23 12.01
CA GLY A 22 -0.72 2.32 12.97
C GLY A 22 0.66 2.50 13.60
N GLY A 23 1.34 1.41 13.97
CA GLY A 23 2.72 1.44 14.44
C GLY A 23 3.68 2.02 13.41
N VAL A 24 3.58 1.62 12.14
CA VAL A 24 4.40 2.19 11.06
C VAL A 24 4.12 3.68 10.85
N ASN A 25 2.85 4.09 10.82
CA ASN A 25 2.48 5.50 10.68
C ASN A 25 2.97 6.35 11.87
N LEU A 26 2.89 5.83 13.09
CA LEU A 26 3.42 6.49 14.29
C LEU A 26 4.94 6.66 14.22
N LEU A 27 5.68 5.66 13.72
CA LEU A 27 7.12 5.77 13.52
C LEU A 27 7.44 6.87 12.49
N ILE A 28 6.76 6.88 11.35
CA ILE A 28 6.94 7.90 10.30
C ILE A 28 6.71 9.31 10.86
N PHE A 29 5.66 9.47 11.67
CA PHE A 29 5.33 10.74 12.31
C PHE A 29 6.36 11.13 13.39
N ALA A 30 6.78 10.19 14.25
CA ALA A 30 7.70 10.45 15.34
C ALA A 30 9.12 10.80 14.86
N PHE A 31 9.55 10.25 13.72
CA PHE A 31 10.85 10.54 13.10
C PHE A 31 10.79 11.68 12.07
N ASP A 32 9.65 12.38 11.98
CA ASP A 32 9.39 13.47 11.03
C ASP A 32 9.86 13.13 9.61
N ILE A 33 9.53 11.92 9.14
CA ILE A 33 9.90 11.46 7.80
C ILE A 33 8.97 12.15 6.79
N ASN A 34 9.21 13.45 6.58
CA ASN A 34 8.62 14.25 5.54
C ASN A 34 9.46 14.07 4.28
N GLY A 35 8.93 13.31 3.32
CA GLY A 35 9.64 13.03 2.09
C GLY A 35 10.11 14.26 1.33
N ALA A 36 11.20 14.12 0.59
CA ALA A 36 11.70 15.18 -0.29
C ALA A 36 10.61 15.69 -1.26
N SER A 37 9.69 14.82 -1.67
CA SER A 37 8.51 15.21 -2.47
C SER A 37 7.55 16.13 -1.72
N ALA A 38 7.25 15.85 -0.45
CA ALA A 38 6.38 16.72 0.35
C ALA A 38 7.03 18.10 0.56
N LEU A 39 8.32 18.12 0.88
CA LEU A 39 9.09 19.37 1.05
C LEU A 39 9.16 20.18 -0.26
N LYS A 40 9.40 19.53 -1.40
CA LYS A 40 9.46 20.19 -2.71
C LYS A 40 8.09 20.74 -3.15
N SER A 41 6.99 20.07 -2.80
CA SER A 41 5.64 20.59 -3.10
C SER A 41 5.34 21.91 -2.38
N MET A 42 5.82 22.06 -1.14
CA MET A 42 5.69 23.30 -0.38
C MET A 42 6.48 24.46 -1.00
N GLN A 43 7.58 24.15 -1.71
CA GLN A 43 8.44 25.14 -2.36
C GLN A 43 7.96 25.55 -3.75
N THR A 44 7.27 24.66 -4.47
CA THR A 44 6.95 24.82 -5.90
C THR A 44 5.48 25.16 -6.18
N SER A 45 4.65 25.35 -5.15
CA SER A 45 3.18 25.54 -5.23
C SER A 45 2.43 24.43 -5.98
N SER A 46 3.09 23.30 -6.25
CA SER A 46 2.51 22.14 -6.91
C SER A 46 1.72 21.29 -5.92
N PHE A 47 0.58 20.74 -6.34
CA PHE A 47 -0.22 19.88 -5.48
C PHE A 47 0.47 18.54 -5.22
N PHE A 48 0.64 18.21 -3.94
CA PHE A 48 1.05 16.89 -3.50
C PHE A 48 0.30 16.54 -2.20
N PRO A 49 -0.26 15.33 -2.06
CA PRO A 49 -1.04 14.96 -0.88
C PRO A 49 -0.18 15.00 0.38
N SER A 50 -0.76 15.49 1.48
CA SER A 50 -0.07 15.53 2.77
C SER A 50 0.26 14.11 3.26
N SER A 51 1.32 13.99 4.06
CA SER A 51 1.73 12.71 4.68
C SER A 51 0.58 12.06 5.46
N LYS A 52 -0.28 12.86 6.09
CA LYS A 52 -1.48 12.39 6.79
C LYS A 52 -2.48 11.73 5.84
N LEU A 53 -2.80 12.38 4.72
CA LEU A 53 -3.72 11.82 3.72
C LEU A 53 -3.17 10.53 3.11
N ILE A 54 -1.88 10.52 2.77
CA ILE A 54 -1.20 9.31 2.26
C ILE A 54 -1.31 8.16 3.27
N GLY A 55 -1.02 8.42 4.55
CA GLY A 55 -1.12 7.43 5.62
C GLY A 55 -2.55 6.90 5.82
N THR A 56 -3.56 7.78 5.73
CA THR A 56 -4.97 7.38 5.81
C THR A 56 -5.38 6.47 4.65
N VAL A 57 -5.02 6.82 3.41
CA VAL A 57 -5.33 5.99 2.23
C VAL A 57 -4.66 4.62 2.35
N TRP A 58 -3.38 4.57 2.74
CA TRP A 58 -2.70 3.30 2.99
C TRP A 58 -3.37 2.47 4.07
N THR A 59 -3.78 3.09 5.18
CA THR A 59 -4.49 2.39 6.26
C THR A 59 -5.78 1.75 5.76
N LEU A 60 -6.57 2.47 4.96
CA LEU A 60 -7.79 1.94 4.35
C LEU A 60 -7.50 0.77 3.40
N LEU A 61 -6.50 0.91 2.52
CA LEU A 61 -6.09 -0.16 1.60
C LEU A 61 -5.61 -1.41 2.34
N ILE A 62 -4.93 -1.24 3.48
CA ILE A 62 -4.50 -2.35 4.34
C ILE A 62 -5.70 -3.07 4.96
N VAL A 63 -6.70 -2.34 5.47
CA VAL A 63 -7.94 -2.95 6.00
C VAL A 63 -8.64 -3.77 4.91
N ILE A 64 -8.72 -3.23 3.70
CA ILE A 64 -9.28 -3.90 2.53
C ILE A 64 -8.50 -5.18 2.19
N LEU A 65 -7.16 -5.16 2.25
CA LEU A 65 -6.32 -6.34 2.05
C LEU A 65 -6.53 -7.39 3.15
N SER A 66 -6.65 -6.99 4.41
CA SER A 66 -6.94 -7.92 5.52
C SER A 66 -8.28 -8.62 5.34
N TYR A 67 -9.31 -7.88 4.92
CA TYR A 67 -10.60 -8.45 4.56
C TYR A 67 -10.48 -9.44 3.39
N SER A 68 -9.76 -9.06 2.33
CA SER A 68 -9.57 -9.88 1.14
C SER A 68 -8.81 -11.16 1.46
N PHE A 69 -7.78 -11.09 2.31
CA PHE A 69 -7.05 -12.25 2.81
C PHE A 69 -7.99 -13.21 3.55
N SER A 70 -8.80 -12.71 4.49
CA SER A 70 -9.74 -13.52 5.26
C SER A 70 -10.74 -14.26 4.37
N SER A 71 -11.25 -13.59 3.33
CA SER A 71 -12.24 -14.14 2.39
C SER A 71 -11.63 -15.21 1.46
N VAL A 72 -10.35 -15.07 1.11
CA VAL A 72 -9.66 -15.93 0.14
C VAL A 72 -8.91 -17.08 0.81
N SER A 73 -8.40 -16.92 2.04
CA SER A 73 -7.45 -17.84 2.68
C SER A 73 -7.95 -19.27 2.84
N VAL A 74 -9.25 -19.46 3.05
CA VAL A 74 -9.87 -20.79 3.17
C VAL A 74 -10.07 -21.45 1.80
N LYS A 75 -10.48 -20.67 0.79
CA LYS A 75 -10.89 -21.15 -0.53
C LYS A 75 -9.73 -21.29 -1.53
N SER A 76 -8.67 -20.50 -1.35
CA SER A 76 -7.47 -20.54 -2.19
C SER A 76 -6.23 -20.08 -1.41
N PRO A 77 -5.62 -20.97 -0.60
CA PRO A 77 -4.46 -20.63 0.23
C PRO A 77 -3.27 -20.07 -0.56
N GLN A 78 -3.07 -20.53 -1.81
CA GLN A 78 -1.96 -20.03 -2.64
C GLN A 78 -2.17 -18.57 -3.05
N ILE A 79 -3.40 -18.18 -3.42
CA ILE A 79 -3.72 -16.78 -3.74
C ILE A 79 -3.61 -15.90 -2.48
N ALA A 80 -4.04 -16.42 -1.33
CA ALA A 80 -3.94 -15.70 -0.07
C ALA A 80 -2.48 -15.41 0.35
N LYS A 81 -1.51 -16.25 -0.03
CA LYS A 81 -0.08 -15.93 0.14
C LYS A 81 0.31 -14.67 -0.64
N HIS A 82 -0.20 -14.50 -1.86
CA HIS A 82 0.08 -13.32 -2.65
C HIS A 82 -0.56 -12.06 -2.04
N ILE A 83 -1.78 -12.16 -1.50
CA ILE A 83 -2.43 -11.06 -0.75
C ILE A 83 -1.58 -10.68 0.46
N LEU A 84 -1.09 -11.66 1.22
CA LEU A 84 -0.20 -11.40 2.36
C LEU A 84 1.15 -10.79 1.93
N GLY A 85 1.70 -11.25 0.81
CA GLY A 85 2.91 -10.64 0.23
C GLY A 85 2.68 -9.17 -0.15
N LEU A 86 1.54 -8.86 -0.78
CA LEU A 86 1.18 -7.49 -1.15
C LEU A 86 0.94 -6.63 0.09
N PHE A 87 0.32 -7.18 1.13
CA PHE A 87 0.20 -6.53 2.44
C PHE A 87 1.55 -6.06 2.96
N PHE A 88 2.55 -6.96 3.02
CA PHE A 88 3.87 -6.57 3.51
C PHE A 88 4.54 -5.55 2.60
N LEU A 89 4.40 -5.69 1.28
CA LEU A 89 4.93 -4.75 0.31
C LEU A 89 4.33 -3.35 0.48
N CYS A 90 3.05 -3.25 0.85
CA CYS A 90 2.37 -1.99 1.12
C CYS A 90 2.76 -1.40 2.48
N VAL A 91 2.87 -2.21 3.53
CA VAL A 91 3.26 -1.70 4.87
C VAL A 91 4.74 -1.27 4.90
N LEU A 92 5.60 -1.98 4.17
CA LEU A 92 7.03 -1.64 4.09
C LEU A 92 7.33 -0.52 3.09
N TYR A 93 6.32 -0.05 2.35
CA TYR A 93 6.44 0.99 1.33
C TYR A 93 7.18 2.25 1.81
N PRO A 94 6.90 2.81 2.98
CA PRO A 94 7.62 3.98 3.48
C PRO A 94 9.12 3.74 3.69
N PHE A 95 9.53 2.50 3.99
CA PHE A 95 10.94 2.19 4.26
C PHE A 95 11.75 2.06 2.98
N TYR A 96 11.29 1.28 1.99
CA TYR A 96 12.06 1.09 0.76
C TYR A 96 11.99 2.27 -0.21
N THR A 97 11.01 3.17 -0.03
CA THR A 97 10.99 4.46 -0.72
C THR A 97 11.75 5.55 0.03
N LEU A 98 12.35 5.23 1.18
CA LEU A 98 12.98 6.18 2.12
C LEU A 98 12.08 7.38 2.41
N GLY A 99 10.78 7.12 2.59
CA GLY A 99 9.77 8.14 2.80
C GLY A 99 9.69 9.15 1.66
N PHE A 100 10.00 8.78 0.42
CA PHE A 100 10.09 9.68 -0.74
C PHE A 100 11.33 10.58 -0.79
N SER A 101 12.46 10.14 -0.22
CA SER A 101 13.72 10.89 -0.25
C SER A 101 14.57 10.64 -1.50
N SER A 102 14.26 9.61 -2.30
CA SER A 102 15.00 9.28 -3.53
C SER A 102 14.03 8.93 -4.67
N VAL A 103 14.05 9.74 -5.73
CA VAL A 103 13.21 9.57 -6.92
C VAL A 103 13.38 8.19 -7.55
N MET A 104 14.62 7.68 -7.60
CA MET A 104 14.91 6.37 -8.18
C MET A 104 14.29 5.22 -7.37
N LEU A 105 14.45 5.23 -6.04
CA LEU A 105 13.87 4.21 -5.16
C LEU A 105 12.34 4.26 -5.17
N MET A 106 11.77 5.46 -5.23
CA MET A 106 10.33 5.66 -5.38
C MET A 106 9.81 5.07 -6.69
N PHE A 107 10.47 5.36 -7.82
CA PHE A 107 10.04 4.85 -9.11
C PHE A 107 10.09 3.31 -9.17
N ILE A 108 11.17 2.72 -8.66
CA ILE A 108 11.32 1.26 -8.57
C ILE A 108 10.24 0.67 -7.66
N GLY A 109 10.06 1.24 -6.46
CA GLY A 109 9.07 0.79 -5.48
C GLY A 109 7.63 0.88 -6.01
N ASN A 110 7.28 1.98 -6.68
CA ASN A 110 5.96 2.18 -7.27
C ASN A 110 5.72 1.20 -8.41
N THR A 111 6.69 1.05 -9.31
CA THR A 111 6.60 0.11 -10.44
C THR A 111 6.41 -1.31 -9.93
N LEU A 112 7.17 -1.73 -8.92
CA LEU A 112 7.03 -3.04 -8.28
C LEU A 112 5.64 -3.21 -7.67
N THR A 113 5.15 -2.21 -6.92
CA THR A 113 3.83 -2.26 -6.28
C THR A 113 2.70 -2.32 -7.30
N VAL A 114 2.77 -1.51 -8.36
CA VAL A 114 1.80 -1.50 -9.47
C VAL A 114 1.79 -2.85 -10.17
N ALA A 115 2.96 -3.35 -10.59
CA ALA A 115 3.06 -4.63 -11.29
C ALA A 115 2.50 -5.78 -10.43
N TYR A 116 2.88 -5.84 -9.15
CA TYR A 116 2.48 -6.94 -8.27
C TYR A 116 1.01 -6.87 -7.86
N SER A 117 0.49 -5.67 -7.56
CA SER A 117 -0.93 -5.49 -7.26
C SER A 117 -1.82 -5.77 -8.47
N PHE A 118 -1.41 -5.33 -9.66
CA PHE A 118 -2.14 -5.60 -10.90
C PHE A 118 -2.15 -7.09 -11.24
N PHE A 119 -0.99 -7.76 -11.15
CA PHE A 119 -0.90 -9.22 -11.30
C PHE A 119 -1.85 -9.95 -10.36
N LEU A 120 -1.88 -9.56 -9.08
CA LEU A 120 -2.75 -10.19 -8.09
C LEU A 120 -4.25 -9.91 -8.36
N ALA A 121 -4.59 -8.70 -8.82
CA ALA A 121 -5.94 -8.37 -9.22
C ALA A 121 -6.43 -9.28 -10.36
N LEU A 122 -5.59 -9.50 -11.38
CA LEU A 122 -5.89 -10.44 -12.49
C LEU A 122 -6.06 -11.89 -11.99
N LEU A 123 -5.18 -12.33 -11.09
CA LEU A 123 -5.26 -13.65 -10.48
C LEU A 123 -6.58 -13.86 -9.71
N LEU A 124 -7.05 -12.82 -9.02
CA LEU A 124 -8.31 -12.83 -8.27
C LEU A 124 -9.54 -12.72 -9.17
N PHE A 125 -9.46 -12.03 -10.32
CA PHE A 125 -10.61 -11.64 -11.14
C PHE A 125 -11.51 -12.81 -11.57
N THR A 126 -10.94 -14.00 -11.77
CA THR A 126 -11.69 -15.18 -12.21
C THR A 126 -12.61 -15.76 -11.14
N LYS A 127 -12.18 -15.76 -9.87
CA LYS A 127 -12.86 -16.47 -8.76
C LYS A 127 -13.33 -15.56 -7.62
N PHE A 128 -12.72 -14.38 -7.48
CA PHE A 128 -12.85 -13.46 -6.37
C PHE A 128 -12.96 -12.02 -6.90
N LYS A 129 -14.01 -11.75 -7.70
CA LYS A 129 -14.18 -10.47 -8.43
C LYS A 129 -14.19 -9.25 -7.51
N LYS A 130 -14.82 -9.38 -6.33
CA LYS A 130 -14.88 -8.30 -5.34
C LYS A 130 -13.47 -7.98 -4.81
N GLU A 131 -12.72 -9.00 -4.44
CA GLU A 131 -11.35 -8.87 -3.94
C GLU A 131 -10.40 -8.39 -5.04
N ALA A 132 -10.63 -8.76 -6.30
CA ALA A 132 -9.89 -8.24 -7.43
C ALA A 132 -10.09 -6.72 -7.57
N SER A 133 -11.32 -6.22 -7.49
CA SER A 133 -11.61 -4.78 -7.52
C SER A 133 -10.94 -4.05 -6.36
N PHE A 134 -10.96 -4.64 -5.16
CA PHE A 134 -10.29 -4.13 -3.98
C PHE A 134 -8.77 -4.02 -4.15
N VAL A 135 -8.11 -5.06 -4.66
CA VAL A 135 -6.66 -5.03 -4.92
C VAL A 135 -6.32 -4.02 -6.02
N CYS A 136 -7.19 -3.86 -7.04
CA CYS A 136 -7.01 -2.88 -8.11
C CYS A 136 -6.96 -1.43 -7.59
N LEU A 137 -7.65 -1.11 -6.48
CA LEU A 137 -7.56 0.22 -5.85
C LEU A 137 -6.12 0.57 -5.42
N ILE A 138 -5.31 -0.42 -5.05
CA ILE A 138 -3.90 -0.23 -4.72
C ILE A 138 -3.13 0.19 -5.97
N THR A 139 -3.36 -0.50 -7.10
CA THR A 139 -2.74 -0.16 -8.38
C THR A 139 -3.09 1.27 -8.78
N LEU A 140 -4.37 1.64 -8.72
CA LEU A 140 -4.84 3.00 -9.06
C LEU A 140 -4.21 4.06 -8.16
N TRP A 141 -4.18 3.83 -6.85
CA TRP A 141 -3.57 4.75 -5.89
C TRP A 141 -2.09 4.96 -6.17
N VAL A 142 -1.32 3.89 -6.35
CA VAL A 142 0.13 4.00 -6.57
C VAL A 142 0.44 4.63 -7.93
N MET A 143 -0.35 4.35 -8.98
CA MET A 143 -0.23 5.04 -10.26
C MET A 143 -0.48 6.55 -10.11
N TYR A 144 -1.56 6.93 -9.42
CA TYR A 144 -1.87 8.33 -9.16
C TYR A 144 -0.72 9.06 -8.45
N VAL A 145 -0.23 8.48 -7.36
CA VAL A 145 0.90 9.04 -6.60
C VAL A 145 2.18 9.10 -7.44
N THR A 146 2.42 8.12 -8.32
CA THR A 146 3.58 8.13 -9.24
C THR A 146 3.50 9.29 -10.24
N ILE A 147 2.33 9.55 -10.81
CA ILE A 147 2.13 10.66 -11.75
C ILE A 147 2.41 11.99 -11.05
N LEU A 148 1.82 12.22 -9.87
CA LEU A 148 2.06 13.43 -9.08
C LEU A 148 3.55 13.64 -8.76
N MET A 149 4.28 12.56 -8.48
CA MET A 149 5.73 12.64 -8.22
C MET A 149 6.51 13.05 -9.45
N ILE A 150 6.18 12.48 -10.62
CA ILE A 150 6.83 12.82 -11.88
C ILE A 150 6.58 14.29 -12.20
N ASP A 151 5.34 14.75 -12.07
CA ASP A 151 4.99 16.15 -12.33
C ASP A 151 5.77 17.10 -11.43
N LEU A 152 5.85 16.79 -10.13
CA LEU A 152 6.60 17.58 -9.15
C LEU A 152 8.12 17.63 -9.44
N HIS A 153 8.71 16.54 -9.94
CA HIS A 153 10.16 16.49 -10.20
C HIS A 153 10.55 16.99 -11.58
N ARG A 154 9.64 16.96 -12.55
CA ARG A 154 9.89 17.39 -13.93
C ARG A 154 9.58 18.87 -14.16
N PHE A 155 8.58 19.43 -13.47
CA PHE A 155 8.10 20.79 -13.69
C PHE A 155 8.27 21.74 -12.50
N GLY A 156 8.74 21.23 -11.35
CA GLY A 156 9.08 22.01 -10.15
C GLY A 156 10.56 22.05 -9.84
#